data_AF-A0A946UJ93-F1
#
_entry.id   AF-A0A946UJ93-F1
#
_cell.length_a   1.000
_cell.length_b   1.000
_cell.length_c   1.000
_cell.angle_alpha   90.00
_cell.angle_beta   90.00
_cell.angle_gamma   90.00
#
_symmetry.space_group_name_H-M   'P 1'
#
loop_
_entity.id
_entity.type
_entity.pdbx_description
1 polymer ?
#
loop_
_entity_poly.entity_id
_entity_poly.type
_entity_poly.pdbx_seq_one_letter_code
_entity_poly.pdbx_strand_id
1 'polypeptide(L)'
;MASSEGQQHPLGIYFWIWGLLFVVSFFSYMVDYLNFQGFWRWTLILVFMFVKAGFIIAIFMHMTWERRALQLAILVPPIAICIFIALMALEGDYTFLTRIEFFGESDFVPQSPHH
;
A
#
# COMPACT_ATOMS: atom_id res chain seq x y z
N MET A 1 -5.30 50.17 16.18
CA MET A 1 -6.12 49.05 16.67
C MET A 1 -5.81 47.86 15.77
N ALA A 2 -5.17 46.83 16.31
CA ALA A 2 -4.76 45.64 15.58
C ALA A 2 -5.97 44.71 15.46
N SER A 3 -6.41 44.47 14.24
CA SER A 3 -7.57 43.63 13.94
C SER A 3 -7.13 42.45 13.09
N SER A 4 -7.58 41.26 13.53
CA SER A 4 -7.57 39.96 12.85
C SER A 4 -6.35 39.07 13.08
N GLU A 5 -6.37 38.52 14.29
CA GLU A 5 -5.93 37.19 14.74
C GLU A 5 -5.60 36.18 13.64
N GLY A 6 -4.51 35.45 13.88
CA GLY A 6 -3.87 34.55 12.95
C GLY A 6 -4.78 33.46 12.37
N GLN A 7 -4.34 32.94 11.23
CA GLN A 7 -4.77 31.68 10.64
C GLN A 7 -4.61 30.52 11.64
N GLN A 8 -5.50 30.45 12.62
CA GLN A 8 -5.64 29.33 13.53
C GLN A 8 -6.29 28.21 12.71
N HIS A 9 -5.50 27.20 12.36
CA HIS A 9 -6.02 25.98 11.75
C HIS A 9 -7.28 25.54 12.51
N PRO A 10 -8.39 25.22 11.82
CA PRO A 10 -9.63 24.87 12.50
C PRO A 10 -9.40 23.58 13.29
N LEU A 11 -9.21 23.68 14.61
CA LEU A 11 -9.03 22.56 15.53
C LEU A 11 -10.14 21.51 15.35
N GLY A 12 -11.34 21.94 14.94
CA GLY A 12 -12.47 21.05 14.63
C GLY A 12 -12.19 20.01 13.54
N ILE A 13 -11.33 20.31 12.56
CA ILE A 13 -10.96 19.35 11.50
C ILE A 13 -10.16 18.19 12.11
N TYR A 14 -9.17 18.48 12.96
CA TYR A 14 -8.36 17.45 13.60
C TYR A 14 -9.20 16.53 14.49
N PHE A 15 -10.13 17.08 15.28
CA PHE A 15 -11.03 16.26 16.11
C PHE A 15 -11.96 15.37 15.27
N TRP A 16 -12.45 15.84 14.13
CA TRP A 16 -13.28 15.05 13.24
C TRP A 16 -12.51 13.89 12.60
N ILE A 17 -11.32 14.16 12.06
CA ILE A 17 -10.46 13.11 11.48
C ILE A 17 -9.96 12.13 12.55
N TRP A 18 -9.67 12.61 13.76
CA TRP A 18 -9.34 11.73 14.89
C TRP A 18 -10.50 10.77 15.20
N GLY A 19 -11.74 11.26 15.22
CA GLY A 19 -12.93 10.42 15.36
C GLY A 19 -13.07 9.40 14.21
N LEU A 20 -12.83 9.82 12.96
CA LEU A 20 -12.82 8.92 11.81
C LEU A 20 -11.75 7.83 11.92
N LEU A 21 -10.53 8.17 12.36
CA LEU A 21 -9.46 7.18 12.59
C LEU A 21 -9.86 6.15 13.65
N PHE A 22 -10.57 6.58 14.69
CA PHE A 22 -11.09 5.68 15.71
C PHE A 22 -12.12 4.72 15.12
N VAL A 23 -13.06 5.23 14.31
CA VAL A 23 -14.07 4.42 13.62
C VAL A 23 -13.40 3.40 12.67
N VAL A 24 -12.43 3.83 11.86
CA VAL A 24 -11.68 2.94 10.96
C VAL A 24 -10.92 1.86 11.75
N SER A 25 -10.33 2.22 12.89
CA SER A 25 -9.63 1.27 13.76
C SER A 25 -10.59 0.25 14.39
N PHE A 26 -11.78 0.69 14.79
CA PHE A 26 -12.83 -0.20 15.27
C PHE A 26 -13.27 -1.19 14.19
N PHE A 27 -13.50 -0.73 12.96
CA PHE A 27 -13.82 -1.62 11.84
C PHE A 27 -12.71 -2.63 11.56
N SER A 28 -11.44 -2.20 11.59
CA SER A 28 -10.30 -3.10 11.45
C SER A 28 -10.30 -4.21 12.50
N TYR A 29 -10.59 -3.88 13.76
CA TYR A 29 -10.69 -4.87 14.84
C TYR A 29 -11.90 -5.80 14.66
N MET A 30 -13.02 -5.25 14.15
CA MET A 30 -14.23 -6.02 13.91
C MET A 30 -14.05 -7.07 12.80
N VAL A 31 -13.20 -6.82 11.80
CA VAL A 31 -12.83 -7.84 10.79
C VAL A 31 -12.20 -9.05 11.44
N ASP A 32 -11.30 -8.84 12.41
CA ASP A 32 -10.66 -9.93 13.15
C ASP A 32 -11.66 -10.63 14.08
N TYR A 33 -12.55 -9.87 14.74
CA TYR A 33 -13.56 -10.43 15.63
C TYR A 33 -14.59 -11.32 14.90
N LEU A 34 -15.05 -10.87 13.73
CA LEU A 34 -16.00 -11.62 12.90
C LEU A 34 -15.38 -12.84 12.21
N ASN A 35 -14.08 -13.09 12.42
CA ASN A 35 -13.35 -14.25 11.91
C ASN A 35 -13.56 -14.47 10.40
N PHE A 36 -13.52 -13.39 9.61
CA PHE A 36 -13.51 -13.54 8.15
C PHE A 36 -12.32 -14.42 7.75
N GLN A 37 -12.58 -15.45 6.93
CA GLN A 37 -11.56 -16.41 6.51
C GLN A 37 -11.11 -16.16 5.07
N GLY A 38 -9.89 -16.62 4.77
CA GLY A 38 -9.33 -16.58 3.42
C GLY A 38 -9.05 -15.17 2.92
N PHE A 39 -9.24 -14.97 1.62
CA PHE A 39 -8.87 -13.75 0.89
C PHE A 39 -9.53 -12.49 1.44
N TRP A 40 -10.79 -12.58 1.90
CA TRP A 40 -11.55 -11.44 2.42
C TRP A 40 -10.90 -10.76 3.61
N ARG A 41 -10.27 -11.54 4.52
CA ARG A 41 -9.54 -10.97 5.66
C ARG A 41 -8.35 -10.13 5.20
N TRP A 42 -7.56 -10.68 4.29
CA TRP A 42 -6.36 -10.01 3.77
C TRP A 42 -6.72 -8.72 3.04
N THR A 43 -7.72 -8.76 2.17
CA THR A 43 -8.18 -7.56 1.45
C THR A 43 -8.70 -6.50 2.42
N LEU A 44 -9.55 -6.86 3.37
CA LEU A 44 -10.14 -5.90 4.31
C LEU A 44 -9.09 -5.26 5.22
N ILE A 45 -8.18 -6.06 5.80
CA ILE A 45 -7.11 -5.55 6.65
C ILE A 45 -6.21 -4.58 5.87
N LEU A 46 -5.80 -4.95 4.65
CA LEU A 46 -4.99 -4.08 3.80
C LEU A 46 -5.71 -2.78 3.47
N VAL A 47 -7.00 -2.84 3.10
CA VAL A 47 -7.80 -1.65 2.82
C VAL A 47 -7.88 -0.74 4.05
N PHE A 48 -8.18 -1.26 5.23
CA PHE A 48 -8.20 -0.46 6.46
C PHE A 48 -6.83 0.12 6.82
N MET A 49 -5.75 -0.61 6.56
CA MET A 49 -4.38 -0.12 6.71
C MET A 49 -4.06 1.06 5.77
N PHE A 50 -4.41 0.95 4.50
CA PHE A 50 -4.20 2.04 3.53
C PHE A 50 -5.06 3.26 3.85
N VAL A 51 -6.33 3.06 4.20
CA VAL A 51 -7.24 4.15 4.55
C VAL A 51 -6.72 4.91 5.77
N LYS A 52 -6.36 4.21 6.86
CA LYS A 52 -5.84 4.89 8.06
C LYS A 52 -4.51 5.59 7.79
N ALA A 53 -3.60 4.97 7.03
CA ALA A 53 -2.32 5.58 6.67
C ALA A 53 -2.54 6.85 5.82
N GLY A 54 -3.46 6.81 4.86
CA GLY A 54 -3.84 7.96 4.05
C GLY A 54 -4.39 9.11 4.90
N PHE A 55 -5.28 8.83 5.85
CA PHE A 55 -5.79 9.86 6.78
C PHE A 55 -4.68 10.47 7.65
N ILE A 56 -3.74 9.66 8.14
CA ILE A 56 -2.61 10.14 8.94
C ILE A 56 -1.70 11.03 8.08
N ILE A 57 -1.34 10.61 6.88
CA ILE A 57 -0.48 11.37 5.97
C ILE A 57 -1.15 12.69 5.57
N ALA A 58 -2.44 12.66 5.21
CA ALA A 58 -3.15 13.84 4.75
C ALA A 58 -3.25 14.94 5.82
N ILE A 59 -3.58 14.58 7.06
CA ILE A 59 -3.95 15.54 8.11
C ILE A 59 -2.89 15.68 9.19
N PHE A 60 -2.40 14.58 9.75
CA PHE A 60 -1.44 14.61 10.86
C PHE A 60 -0.03 14.92 10.39
N MET A 61 0.35 14.43 9.21
CA MET A 61 1.60 14.79 8.56
C MET A 61 1.49 16.11 7.76
N HIS A 62 0.54 16.99 8.14
CA HIS A 62 0.31 18.36 7.63
C HIS A 62 0.35 18.55 6.11
N MET A 63 0.19 17.48 5.36
CA MET A 63 0.52 17.43 3.94
C MET A 63 -0.44 18.31 3.12
N THR A 64 -1.63 18.61 3.62
CA THR A 64 -2.58 19.56 3.01
C THR A 64 -2.17 21.03 3.11
N TRP A 65 -1.24 21.40 3.99
CA TRP A 65 -0.87 22.80 4.26
C TRP A 65 0.61 23.12 4.04
N GLU A 66 1.40 22.15 3.60
CA GLU A 66 2.85 22.31 3.39
C GLU A 66 3.24 22.51 1.93
N ARG A 67 4.50 22.91 1.70
CA ARG A 67 5.04 23.13 0.34
C ARG A 67 5.03 21.82 -0.45
N ARG A 68 4.63 21.88 -1.73
CA ARG A 68 4.58 20.73 -2.66
C ARG A 68 5.89 19.93 -2.73
N ALA A 69 7.04 20.58 -2.53
CA ALA A 69 8.33 19.93 -2.49
C ALA A 69 8.48 18.90 -1.35
N LEU A 70 7.97 19.22 -0.15
CA LEU A 70 8.02 18.30 1.00
C LEU A 70 7.02 17.14 0.84
N GLN A 71 5.84 17.43 0.28
CA GLN A 71 4.85 16.43 -0.08
C GLN A 71 5.45 15.37 -1.03
N LEU A 72 6.13 15.83 -2.09
CA LEU A 72 6.78 14.94 -3.06
C LEU A 72 7.96 14.19 -2.43
N ALA A 73 8.79 14.85 -1.61
CA ALA A 73 9.92 14.18 -0.98
C ALA A 73 9.52 12.98 -0.09
N ILE A 74 8.35 13.06 0.57
CA ILE A 74 7.85 11.99 1.45
C ILE A 74 7.05 10.94 0.68
N LEU A 75 6.26 11.33 -0.32
CA LEU A 75 5.37 10.41 -1.05
C LEU A 75 6.07 9.67 -2.19
N VAL A 76 7.12 10.26 -2.79
CA VAL A 76 7.86 9.65 -3.90
C VAL A 76 8.55 8.34 -3.49
N PRO A 77 9.27 8.23 -2.35
CA PRO A 77 9.94 6.98 -1.99
C PRO A 77 8.98 5.78 -1.80
N PRO A 78 7.86 5.90 -1.05
CA PRO A 78 6.88 4.83 -0.95
C PRO A 78 6.28 4.41 -2.30
N ILE A 79 5.98 5.37 -3.17
CA ILE A 79 5.44 5.09 -4.50
C ILE A 79 6.48 4.38 -5.36
N ALA A 80 7.74 4.83 -5.33
CA ALA A 80 8.82 4.19 -6.06
C ALA A 80 9.02 2.73 -5.61
N ILE A 81 8.93 2.46 -4.30
CA ILE A 81 8.99 1.09 -3.78
C ILE A 81 7.81 0.26 -4.29
N CYS A 82 6.58 0.80 -4.29
CA CYS A 82 5.42 0.08 -4.81
C CYS A 82 5.57 -0.27 -6.30
N ILE A 83 6.07 0.67 -7.10
CA ILE A 83 6.36 0.46 -8.53
C ILE A 83 7.45 -0.62 -8.69
N PHE A 84 8.52 -0.54 -7.90
CA PHE A 84 9.61 -1.51 -7.95
C PHE A 84 9.13 -2.93 -7.62
N ILE A 85 8.30 -3.08 -6.58
CA ILE A 85 7.69 -4.37 -6.23
C ILE A 85 6.84 -4.91 -7.39
N ALA A 86 6.03 -4.05 -8.03
CA ALA A 86 5.20 -4.46 -9.16
C ALA A 86 6.02 -4.90 -10.37
N LEU A 87 7.11 -4.19 -10.69
CA LEU A 87 8.03 -4.56 -11.76
C LEU A 87 8.73 -5.90 -11.47
N MET A 88 9.21 -6.09 -10.24
CA MET A 88 9.84 -7.34 -9.80
C MET A 88 8.87 -8.52 -9.83
N ALA A 89 7.60 -8.30 -9.47
CA ALA A 89 6.58 -9.34 -9.59
C ALA A 89 6.35 -9.76 -11.05
N LEU A 90 6.23 -8.78 -11.96
CA LEU A 90 6.09 -9.06 -13.40
C LEU A 90 7.30 -9.81 -13.95
N GLU A 91 8.52 -9.35 -13.65
CA GLU A 91 9.76 -10.02 -14.07
C GLU A 91 9.85 -11.46 -13.54
N GLY A 92 9.40 -11.69 -12.29
CA GLY A 92 9.30 -13.01 -11.69
C GLY A 92 8.41 -13.95 -12.50
N ASP A 93 7.23 -13.48 -12.93
CA ASP A 93 6.31 -14.25 -13.77
C ASP A 93 6.91 -14.52 -15.16
N TYR A 94 7.55 -13.53 -15.79
CA TYR A 94 8.24 -13.73 -17.09
C TYR A 94 9.37 -14.76 -17.00
N THR A 95 10.15 -14.73 -15.93
CA THR A 95 11.23 -15.70 -15.66
C THR A 95 10.66 -17.10 -15.43
N PHE A 96 9.55 -17.21 -14.71
CA PHE A 96 8.88 -18.47 -14.48
C PHE A 96 8.34 -19.08 -15.77
N LEU A 97 7.66 -18.28 -16.60
CA LEU A 97 7.11 -18.72 -17.89
C LEU A 97 8.20 -19.18 -18.86
N THR A 98 9.27 -18.39 -19.01
CA THR A 98 10.40 -18.76 -19.88
C THR A 98 11.12 -20.02 -19.39
N ARG A 99 11.24 -20.23 -18.06
CA ARG A 99 11.75 -21.50 -17.53
C ARG A 99 10.91 -22.68 -17.97
N ILE A 100 9.59 -22.57 -17.92
CA ILE A 100 8.69 -23.65 -18.37
C ILE A 100 8.84 -23.88 -19.88
N GLU A 101 8.91 -22.81 -20.67
CA GLU A 101 9.01 -22.92 -22.14
C GLU A 101 10.32 -23.58 -22.61
N PHE A 102 11.45 -23.25 -21.99
CA PHE A 102 12.76 -23.76 -22.41
C PHE A 102 13.24 -24.99 -21.61
N PHE A 103 12.75 -25.20 -20.38
CA PHE A 103 13.23 -26.26 -19.47
C PHE A 103 12.10 -27.07 -18.81
N GLY A 104 10.83 -26.79 -19.10
CA GLY A 104 9.69 -27.60 -18.65
C GLY A 104 9.53 -28.81 -19.56
N GLU A 105 9.82 -29.99 -19.00
CA GLU A 105 9.68 -31.30 -19.65
C GLU A 105 10.50 -31.47 -20.94
N SER A 106 11.78 -31.82 -20.78
CA SER A 106 12.60 -32.27 -21.90
C SER A 106 12.24 -33.71 -22.28
N ASP A 107 11.60 -33.91 -23.43
CA ASP A 107 11.51 -35.21 -24.14
C ASP A 107 12.88 -35.68 -24.68
N PHE A 108 13.98 -35.15 -24.12
CA PHE A 108 15.33 -35.54 -24.48
C PHE A 108 15.57 -36.97 -23.99
N VAL A 109 15.30 -37.93 -24.86
CA VAL A 109 15.79 -39.30 -24.74
C VAL A 109 17.26 -39.25 -25.16
N PRO A 110 18.24 -39.41 -24.24
CA PRO A 110 19.63 -39.52 -24.63
C PRO A 110 19.77 -40.71 -25.57
N GLN A 111 20.10 -40.45 -26.84
CA GLN A 111 20.44 -41.53 -27.77
C GLN A 111 21.74 -42.17 -27.29
N SER A 112 21.63 -43.41 -26.82
CA SER A 112 22.77 -44.27 -26.54
C SER A 112 23.58 -44.43 -27.83
N PRO A 113 24.89 -44.13 -27.84
CA PRO A 113 25.73 -44.42 -28.99
C PRO A 113 25.66 -45.91 -29.32
N HIS A 114 25.15 -46.25 -30.49
CA HIS A 114 25.24 -47.61 -31.01
C HIS A 114 26.70 -47.83 -31.44
N HIS A 115 27.50 -48.40 -30.54
CA HIS A 115 28.77 -49.05 -30.85
C HIS A 115 28.59 -50.56 -30.75
#